data_AF-A0A855XRY6-F1
#
_entry.id   AF-A0A855XRY6-F1
#
_cell.length_a   1.000
_cell.length_b   1.000
_cell.length_c   1.000
_cell.angle_alpha   90.00
_cell.angle_beta   90.00
_cell.angle_gamma   90.00
#
_symmetry.space_group_name_H-M   'P 1'
#
loop_
_entity.id
_entity.type
_entity.pdbx_description
1 polymer ?
#
loop_
_entity_poly.entity_id
_entity_poly.type
_entity_poly.pdbx_seq_one_letter_code
_entity_poly.pdbx_strand_id
1 'polypeptide(L)'
;MHAKGGNAVRVAKRSDLGRKKTLGGHAGSLYVSVGVQPKASSNHEWGNQGAKQGNVELAGIERKLLAEPKGKASGRTGARRSASAGARTKTGAKTGEGRGIVGTRVKSGERAGVSRGRKGARAKTGKRAVAGRRHAAPRGGRAAGARGKQRTAAQRAPGPAPPQATHRHGGVAPVGRESAAAHAGSARALAPAQPAAAPESGYAEGFRDGVFAGGEALVAQHIPPDHILPDVAAADLIEAGFRQYAPTLTRLASPHEMAGHIQGALDAQRPLSVVRLGDGELLTLAADTVLPGEQVQELAPFLPYAGVRRSTPDIRAELAEAIRGADWIGVPISRAPTFQGLLFPVLRYFGIDWSRLNLTSSTINYSLHHSGLLLPVVQGRRVLLIGSRAAELGGLLIGRGVHVTGIIGTVEGVADIPRVMQQTAEHSFDIALVAAGIPAVILCSRIAGELGRVAIDFGHLADKLVTGELHL
;
A
#
# COMPACT_ATOMS: atom_id res chain seq x y z
N MET A 1 -48.48 67.33 36.82
CA MET A 1 -47.66 67.20 38.04
C MET A 1 -46.58 66.16 37.73
N HIS A 2 -45.30 66.58 37.57
CA HIS A 2 -44.17 66.30 38.48
C HIS A 2 -43.86 64.78 38.66
N ALA A 3 -42.62 64.27 38.51
CA ALA A 3 -41.29 64.84 38.19
C ALA A 3 -40.50 63.78 37.34
N LYS A 4 -39.59 64.09 36.40
CA LYS A 4 -38.28 64.81 36.43
C LYS A 4 -37.16 64.14 37.25
N GLY A 5 -36.07 63.79 36.56
CA GLY A 5 -34.78 63.29 37.09
C GLY A 5 -34.29 62.05 36.34
N GLY A 6 -33.23 62.03 35.53
CA GLY A 6 -32.28 63.09 35.18
C GLY A 6 -30.93 62.94 35.89
N ASN A 7 -30.00 62.19 35.29
CA ASN A 7 -28.56 62.37 35.55
C ASN A 7 -27.72 61.92 34.36
N ALA A 8 -26.59 62.61 34.15
CA ALA A 8 -25.66 62.40 33.04
C ALA A 8 -24.22 62.33 33.59
N VAL A 9 -23.21 62.40 32.70
CA VAL A 9 -21.77 62.57 33.02
C VAL A 9 -21.12 61.24 33.48
N ARG A 10 -19.92 60.79 33.04
CA ARG A 10 -18.79 61.45 32.34
C ARG A 10 -18.05 60.49 31.39
N VAL A 11 -17.33 61.07 30.41
CA VAL A 11 -16.31 60.39 29.60
C VAL A 11 -14.99 60.25 30.39
N ALA A 12 -14.26 59.16 30.19
CA ALA A 12 -12.83 59.07 30.49
C ALA A 12 -12.07 58.37 29.35
N LYS A 13 -10.92 58.93 28.95
CA LYS A 13 -9.93 58.38 27.99
C LYS A 13 -8.61 58.12 28.73
N ARG A 14 -7.68 57.39 28.08
CA ARG A 14 -6.30 57.03 28.50
C ARG A 14 -6.22 55.85 29.48
N SER A 15 -5.18 55.01 29.47
CA SER A 15 -3.99 54.91 28.57
C SER A 15 -3.35 53.52 28.67
N ASP A 16 -2.35 53.27 27.81
CA ASP A 16 -1.49 52.08 27.74
C ASP A 16 -1.08 51.44 29.07
N LEU A 17 -0.99 50.11 29.09
CA LEU A 17 0.04 49.38 29.84
C LEU A 17 0.17 47.90 29.44
N GLY A 18 1.38 47.49 29.07
CA GLY A 18 1.99 46.27 29.64
C GLY A 18 1.57 44.88 29.16
N ARG A 19 2.11 44.46 28.01
CA ARG A 19 2.93 43.22 27.84
C ARG A 19 2.69 42.06 28.84
N LYS A 20 2.06 40.95 28.41
CA LYS A 20 2.21 39.64 29.06
C LYS A 20 2.25 38.48 28.06
N LYS A 21 3.08 37.48 28.35
CA LYS A 21 3.20 36.19 27.62
C LYS A 21 2.27 35.16 28.25
N THR A 22 1.60 34.36 27.42
CA THR A 22 1.13 32.98 27.70
C THR A 22 1.18 32.24 26.37
N LEU A 23 2.03 31.22 26.21
CA LEU A 23 1.85 29.81 26.60
C LEU A 23 0.78 29.10 25.77
N GLY A 24 1.15 27.93 25.23
CA GLY A 24 0.45 27.29 24.12
C GLY A 24 -0.74 26.43 24.52
N GLY A 25 -1.67 26.26 23.59
CA GLY A 25 -2.71 25.24 23.63
C GLY A 25 -2.36 24.10 22.67
N HIS A 26 -2.19 22.88 23.20
CA HIS A 26 -2.25 21.68 22.37
C HIS A 26 -3.73 21.41 22.02
N ALA A 27 -4.04 21.32 20.73
CA ALA A 27 -5.31 20.78 20.29
C ALA A 27 -5.29 19.26 20.50
N GLY A 28 -5.97 18.78 21.54
CA GLY A 28 -6.16 17.36 21.77
C GLY A 28 -7.07 16.77 20.70
N SER A 29 -6.56 15.80 19.93
CA SER A 29 -7.38 15.04 18.98
C SER A 29 -8.27 14.06 19.74
N LEU A 30 -9.56 14.35 19.87
CA LEU A 30 -10.54 13.38 20.35
C LEU A 30 -10.71 12.26 19.30
N TYR A 31 -10.24 11.06 19.61
CA TYR A 31 -10.64 9.86 18.89
C TYR A 31 -11.96 9.33 19.46
N VAL A 32 -13.01 9.32 18.65
CA VAL A 32 -14.28 8.68 18.99
C VAL A 32 -14.21 7.21 18.60
N SER A 33 -13.96 6.35 19.59
CA SER A 33 -13.95 4.90 19.41
C SER A 33 -15.38 4.34 19.40
N VAL A 34 -15.97 4.17 18.21
CA VAL A 34 -17.25 3.44 18.06
C VAL A 34 -16.99 1.94 18.11
N GLY A 35 -17.11 1.37 19.31
CA GLY A 35 -16.93 -0.07 19.52
C GLY A 35 -18.17 -0.87 19.14
N VAL A 36 -18.14 -1.56 17.99
CA VAL A 36 -19.15 -2.57 17.61
C VAL A 36 -18.51 -3.96 17.72
N GLN A 37 -19.05 -4.79 18.62
CA GLN A 37 -18.65 -6.19 18.76
C GLN A 37 -19.43 -7.07 17.75
N PRO A 38 -18.77 -7.83 16.86
CA PRO A 38 -19.44 -8.82 16.03
C PRO A 38 -19.66 -10.12 16.81
N LYS A 39 -20.93 -10.52 16.98
CA LYS A 39 -21.28 -11.91 17.36
C LYS A 39 -21.03 -12.84 16.16
N ALA A 40 -20.54 -14.04 16.45
CA ALA A 40 -20.26 -15.05 15.43
C ALA A 40 -21.55 -15.56 14.75
N SER A 41 -21.46 -15.83 13.44
CA SER A 41 -22.49 -16.54 12.66
C SER A 41 -21.85 -17.62 11.78
N SER A 42 -22.68 -18.60 11.41
CA SER A 42 -22.29 -19.91 10.87
C SER A 42 -22.10 -19.96 9.35
N ASN A 43 -21.28 -20.91 8.90
CA ASN A 43 -21.09 -21.27 7.49
C ASN A 43 -22.43 -21.54 6.75
N HIS A 44 -22.57 -21.03 5.53
CA HIS A 44 -23.15 -21.74 4.40
C HIS A 44 -22.50 -21.23 3.09
N GLU A 45 -22.15 -22.16 2.20
CA GLU A 45 -21.69 -21.85 0.83
C GLU A 45 -22.87 -21.43 -0.06
N TRP A 46 -22.61 -20.82 -1.22
CA TRP A 46 -23.11 -21.22 -2.55
C TRP A 46 -22.83 -20.16 -3.64
N GLY A 47 -22.75 -20.62 -4.90
CA GLY A 47 -23.40 -19.96 -6.03
C GLY A 47 -22.65 -18.84 -6.78
N ASN A 48 -22.09 -19.19 -7.95
CA ASN A 48 -21.50 -18.26 -8.93
C ASN A 48 -22.55 -17.76 -9.95
N GLN A 49 -22.49 -16.49 -10.40
CA GLN A 49 -22.72 -16.03 -11.80
C GLN A 49 -22.82 -14.48 -11.95
N GLY A 50 -22.43 -13.96 -13.12
CA GLY A 50 -22.94 -12.69 -13.69
C GLY A 50 -21.94 -11.53 -13.83
N ALA A 51 -21.59 -11.16 -15.07
CA ALA A 51 -20.62 -10.11 -15.39
C ALA A 51 -21.25 -8.79 -15.88
N LYS A 52 -20.61 -7.64 -15.59
CA LYS A 52 -20.39 -6.49 -16.50
C LYS A 52 -19.62 -5.30 -15.88
N GLN A 53 -18.78 -4.67 -16.70
CA GLN A 53 -18.28 -3.27 -16.63
C GLN A 53 -17.29 -2.84 -15.51
N GLY A 54 -16.04 -3.31 -15.60
CA GLY A 54 -14.92 -2.52 -16.16
C GLY A 54 -14.32 -1.34 -15.36
N ASN A 55 -15.00 -0.79 -14.34
CA ASN A 55 -14.44 0.22 -13.43
C ASN A 55 -14.81 -0.03 -11.96
N VAL A 56 -15.86 -0.81 -11.70
CA VAL A 56 -16.25 -1.27 -10.36
C VAL A 56 -15.33 -2.40 -9.86
N GLU A 57 -14.65 -3.07 -10.78
CA GLU A 57 -13.90 -4.32 -10.55
C GLU A 57 -12.68 -4.14 -9.63
N LEU A 58 -11.95 -3.03 -9.71
CA LEU A 58 -10.80 -2.75 -8.84
C LEU A 58 -11.20 -2.57 -7.36
N ALA A 59 -12.27 -1.82 -7.10
CA ALA A 59 -12.84 -1.69 -5.75
C ALA A 59 -13.59 -2.96 -5.29
N GLY A 60 -13.95 -3.84 -6.23
CA GLY A 60 -14.43 -5.19 -5.99
C GLY A 60 -13.31 -6.13 -5.56
N ILE A 61 -12.13 -6.07 -6.19
CA ILE A 61 -10.95 -6.88 -5.86
C ILE A 61 -10.48 -6.57 -4.42
N GLU A 62 -10.29 -5.30 -4.05
CA GLU A 62 -9.92 -4.95 -2.66
C GLU A 62 -10.96 -5.46 -1.64
N ARG A 63 -12.28 -5.39 -1.94
CA ARG A 63 -13.33 -5.93 -1.05
C ARG A 63 -13.41 -7.46 -1.02
N LYS A 64 -13.17 -8.13 -2.14
CA LYS A 64 -13.24 -9.61 -2.24
C LYS A 64 -12.03 -10.27 -1.57
N LEU A 65 -10.87 -9.62 -1.61
CA LEU A 65 -9.66 -10.04 -0.87
C LEU A 65 -9.79 -9.87 0.66
N LEU A 66 -10.67 -8.99 1.13
CA LEU A 66 -10.93 -8.76 2.56
C LEU A 66 -11.99 -9.72 3.17
N ALA A 67 -12.64 -10.56 2.35
CA ALA A 67 -13.85 -11.29 2.75
C ALA A 67 -13.66 -12.80 3.03
N GLU A 68 -12.47 -13.38 2.84
CA GLU A 68 -12.27 -14.83 2.99
C GLU A 68 -11.67 -15.24 4.35
N PRO A 69 -12.21 -16.29 5.01
CA PRO A 69 -11.78 -16.71 6.34
C PRO A 69 -10.48 -17.53 6.33
N LYS A 70 -9.66 -17.32 7.38
CA LYS A 70 -8.36 -17.99 7.58
C LYS A 70 -8.53 -19.51 7.74
N GLY A 71 -7.60 -20.27 7.14
CA GLY A 71 -7.72 -21.72 6.95
C GLY A 71 -7.75 -22.56 8.23
N LYS A 72 -8.36 -23.75 8.13
CA LYS A 72 -8.33 -24.78 9.18
C LYS A 72 -7.00 -25.54 9.17
N ALA A 73 -6.34 -25.62 10.32
CA ALA A 73 -5.15 -26.44 10.50
C ALA A 73 -5.47 -27.94 10.38
N SER A 74 -4.67 -28.66 9.59
CA SER A 74 -4.75 -30.13 9.48
C SER A 74 -4.13 -30.79 10.71
N GLY A 75 -4.98 -31.35 11.59
CA GLY A 75 -4.55 -32.12 12.75
C GLY A 75 -4.13 -33.55 12.35
N ARG A 76 -2.84 -33.87 12.48
CA ARG A 76 -2.28 -35.18 12.12
C ARG A 76 -2.37 -36.14 13.30
N THR A 77 -3.36 -37.03 13.31
CA THR A 77 -3.55 -38.05 14.36
C THR A 77 -2.55 -39.21 14.22
N GLY A 78 -1.59 -39.31 15.14
CA GLY A 78 -0.67 -40.43 15.22
C GLY A 78 -1.28 -41.63 15.96
N ALA A 79 -1.45 -42.77 15.28
CA ALA A 79 -1.97 -43.99 15.89
C ALA A 79 -0.90 -44.73 16.70
N ARG A 80 -1.23 -45.10 17.95
CA ARG A 80 -0.47 -46.08 18.75
C ARG A 80 -0.81 -47.51 18.30
N ARG A 81 0.20 -48.35 18.07
CA ARG A 81 0.13 -49.80 18.29
C ARG A 81 1.45 -50.30 18.92
N SER A 82 1.42 -51.51 19.46
CA SER A 82 2.21 -51.98 20.61
C SER A 82 2.96 -53.29 20.36
N ALA A 83 3.84 -53.67 21.31
CA ALA A 83 4.46 -55.00 21.49
C ALA A 83 5.60 -55.37 20.49
N SER A 84 6.62 -56.19 20.82
CA SER A 84 7.07 -56.80 22.10
C SER A 84 8.50 -57.40 22.00
N ALA A 85 9.07 -57.84 23.14
CA ALA A 85 10.29 -58.67 23.33
C ALA A 85 11.67 -57.99 23.16
N GLY A 86 12.74 -58.35 23.91
CA GLY A 86 12.85 -59.25 25.08
C GLY A 86 14.32 -59.48 25.53
N ALA A 87 14.53 -59.93 26.80
CA ALA A 87 15.80 -60.41 27.43
C ALA A 87 17.00 -59.43 27.54
N ARG A 88 17.66 -59.18 28.71
CA ARG A 88 18.52 -60.05 29.59
C ARG A 88 19.81 -60.54 28.86
N THR A 89 21.05 -60.48 29.36
CA THR A 89 21.61 -60.53 30.76
C THR A 89 22.99 -59.84 30.96
N LYS A 90 23.21 -59.31 32.19
CA LYS A 90 24.39 -59.32 33.10
C LYS A 90 25.80 -59.78 32.64
N THR A 91 26.83 -58.99 33.00
CA THR A 91 28.08 -59.24 33.82
C THR A 91 28.99 -57.98 33.74
N GLY A 92 29.91 -57.60 34.65
CA GLY A 92 30.22 -57.98 36.04
C GLY A 92 31.62 -57.48 36.51
N ALA A 93 31.74 -56.99 37.76
CA ALA A 93 32.98 -56.80 38.58
C ALA A 93 34.05 -55.74 38.13
N LYS A 94 34.43 -54.74 38.97
CA LYS A 94 35.54 -54.68 39.99
C LYS A 94 36.97 -54.74 39.39
N THR A 95 38.03 -54.05 39.85
CA THR A 95 38.34 -53.15 41.00
C THR A 95 39.70 -52.45 40.74
N GLY A 96 40.02 -51.33 41.42
CA GLY A 96 41.40 -50.78 41.47
C GLY A 96 41.51 -49.36 42.04
N GLU A 97 42.18 -49.19 43.17
CA GLU A 97 42.33 -47.91 43.89
C GLU A 97 43.60 -47.12 43.48
N GLY A 98 43.59 -45.79 43.66
CA GLY A 98 44.77 -44.94 43.54
C GLY A 98 44.53 -43.55 44.16
N ARG A 99 45.26 -43.21 45.23
CA ARG A 99 45.07 -41.98 46.04
C ARG A 99 45.70 -40.73 45.41
N GLY A 100 45.11 -39.56 45.66
CA GLY A 100 45.75 -38.25 45.53
C GLY A 100 44.86 -37.14 46.13
N ILE A 101 45.36 -36.36 47.09
CA ILE A 101 44.57 -35.37 47.86
C ILE A 101 45.27 -33.99 47.85
N VAL A 102 44.47 -32.93 47.93
CA VAL A 102 44.79 -31.52 48.27
C VAL A 102 45.35 -30.63 47.15
N GLY A 103 44.67 -29.50 46.92
CA GLY A 103 45.11 -28.40 46.05
C GLY A 103 44.01 -27.33 45.85
N THR A 104 43.84 -26.40 46.78
CA THR A 104 42.73 -25.42 46.80
C THR A 104 43.09 -24.02 46.28
N ARG A 105 42.10 -23.29 45.72
CA ARG A 105 41.95 -21.81 45.72
C ARG A 105 43.00 -20.97 44.90
N VAL A 106 42.75 -19.73 44.45
CA VAL A 106 41.52 -18.97 44.09
C VAL A 106 41.88 -17.69 43.27
N LYS A 107 40.96 -17.25 42.39
CA LYS A 107 40.71 -15.90 41.79
C LYS A 107 41.82 -14.88 41.39
N SER A 108 41.53 -14.26 40.23
CA SER A 108 41.55 -12.81 39.89
C SER A 108 42.84 -11.99 39.92
N GLY A 109 43.10 -11.27 38.81
CA GLY A 109 43.97 -10.09 38.78
C GLY A 109 43.22 -8.86 38.26
N GLU A 110 43.39 -7.72 38.94
CA GLU A 110 42.96 -6.38 38.51
C GLU A 110 44.06 -5.34 38.82
N ARG A 111 43.86 -4.08 38.42
CA ARG A 111 44.89 -3.06 38.15
C ARG A 111 45.50 -2.34 39.37
N ALA A 112 46.81 -2.02 39.29
CA ALA A 112 47.50 -0.75 39.65
C ALA A 112 49.01 -0.95 39.38
N GLY A 113 49.91 0.03 39.20
CA GLY A 113 49.88 1.50 39.28
C GLY A 113 51.24 2.03 39.81
N VAL A 114 51.60 3.31 39.60
CA VAL A 114 52.83 4.02 40.12
C VAL A 114 54.16 3.72 39.36
N SER A 115 55.17 4.60 39.36
CA SER A 115 55.35 5.91 38.66
C SER A 115 56.73 6.55 39.03
N ARG A 116 57.15 7.62 38.32
CA ARG A 116 58.36 8.48 38.49
C ARG A 116 59.69 7.90 37.93
N GLY A 117 60.56 8.64 37.23
CA GLY A 117 60.45 9.95 36.56
C GLY A 117 61.72 10.83 36.63
N ARG A 118 62.07 11.57 35.56
CA ARG A 118 62.84 12.85 35.59
C ARG A 118 62.95 13.53 34.20
N LYS A 119 62.63 14.84 34.18
CA LYS A 119 63.28 16.03 33.55
C LYS A 119 64.17 15.85 32.29
N GLY A 120 64.14 16.69 31.23
CA GLY A 120 63.31 17.86 30.89
C GLY A 120 64.07 19.02 30.19
N ALA A 121 63.62 19.51 29.02
CA ALA A 121 63.97 20.80 28.37
C ALA A 121 62.97 21.05 27.21
N ARG A 122 62.12 22.08 27.18
CA ARG A 122 62.29 23.54 26.93
C ARG A 122 62.33 23.97 25.44
N ALA A 123 61.13 24.24 24.91
CA ALA A 123 60.74 25.30 23.97
C ALA A 123 61.53 25.60 22.66
N LYS A 124 60.79 25.67 21.54
CA LYS A 124 60.76 26.86 20.66
C LYS A 124 59.51 26.91 19.76
N THR A 125 59.00 28.12 19.54
CA THR A 125 57.88 28.46 18.66
C THR A 125 58.34 28.72 17.23
N GLY A 126 57.48 28.48 16.22
CA GLY A 126 57.77 28.77 14.81
C GLY A 126 56.50 29.06 14.00
N LYS A 127 56.34 30.30 13.54
CA LYS A 127 55.29 30.76 12.61
C LYS A 127 55.78 30.65 11.15
N ARG A 128 54.88 30.33 10.20
CA ARG A 128 54.79 30.84 8.80
C ARG A 128 53.53 30.21 8.15
N ALA A 129 52.55 30.98 7.65
CA ALA A 129 52.52 31.78 6.41
C ALA A 129 52.47 30.88 5.15
N VAL A 130 51.30 30.64 4.54
CA VAL A 130 50.56 31.48 3.56
C VAL A 130 51.10 31.37 2.11
N ALA A 131 50.37 30.60 1.29
CA ALA A 131 50.08 30.80 -0.14
C ALA A 131 49.04 29.72 -0.55
N GLY A 132 48.00 29.94 -1.36
CA GLY A 132 47.56 31.17 -2.03
C GLY A 132 47.61 31.05 -3.56
N ARG A 133 46.59 30.46 -4.20
CA ARG A 133 46.25 30.73 -5.61
C ARG A 133 44.77 30.46 -5.91
N ARG A 134 44.16 31.40 -6.63
CA ARG A 134 42.78 31.37 -7.16
C ARG A 134 42.86 31.24 -8.68
N HIS A 135 41.95 30.50 -9.31
CA HIS A 135 41.40 30.78 -10.64
C HIS A 135 39.97 30.22 -10.64
N ALA A 136 38.91 31.03 -10.65
CA ALA A 136 38.42 31.94 -11.70
C ALA A 136 37.47 31.21 -12.67
N ALA A 137 36.17 31.49 -12.54
CA ALA A 137 35.14 31.13 -13.51
C ALA A 137 34.99 32.22 -14.59
N PRO A 138 34.37 31.93 -15.74
CA PRO A 138 33.75 32.94 -16.58
C PRO A 138 32.22 32.91 -16.50
N ARG A 139 31.62 34.11 -16.51
CA ARG A 139 30.19 34.35 -16.81
C ARG A 139 30.05 34.84 -18.24
N GLY A 140 28.89 34.59 -18.85
CA GLY A 140 28.24 35.54 -19.76
C GLY A 140 28.15 35.12 -21.23
N GLY A 141 26.95 35.28 -21.82
CA GLY A 141 26.72 35.01 -23.24
C GLY A 141 25.24 34.89 -23.62
N ARG A 142 24.44 35.96 -23.45
CA ARG A 142 23.14 36.09 -24.14
C ARG A 142 23.38 36.60 -25.56
N ALA A 143 22.73 36.00 -26.56
CA ALA A 143 22.37 36.69 -27.81
C ALA A 143 21.15 36.01 -28.45
N ALA A 144 20.30 36.81 -29.12
CA ALA A 144 19.14 36.36 -29.88
C ALA A 144 19.09 37.04 -31.25
N GLY A 145 18.43 36.41 -32.22
CA GLY A 145 18.32 36.89 -33.61
C GLY A 145 19.25 36.13 -34.58
N ALA A 146 18.93 35.98 -35.86
CA ALA A 146 17.77 36.49 -36.58
C ALA A 146 17.37 35.64 -37.81
N ARG A 147 16.10 35.81 -38.21
CA ARG A 147 15.48 35.63 -39.53
C ARG A 147 16.34 35.05 -40.68
N GLY A 148 15.87 33.95 -41.26
CA GLY A 148 16.03 33.63 -42.69
C GLY A 148 14.66 33.41 -43.34
N LYS A 149 14.23 34.30 -44.24
CA LYS A 149 13.07 34.08 -45.13
C LYS A 149 13.59 33.55 -46.46
N GLN A 150 12.98 32.49 -47.01
CA GLN A 150 12.77 32.41 -48.45
C GLN A 150 11.50 31.64 -48.79
N ARG A 151 10.81 32.11 -49.83
CA ARG A 151 9.56 31.57 -50.37
C ARG A 151 9.90 30.83 -51.66
N THR A 152 9.18 29.77 -51.97
CA THR A 152 8.72 29.46 -53.33
C THR A 152 7.44 28.63 -53.23
N ALA A 153 6.56 28.79 -54.21
CA ALA A 153 5.25 28.15 -54.22
C ALA A 153 4.89 27.66 -55.62
N ALA A 154 4.27 26.48 -55.68
CA ALA A 154 3.47 25.94 -56.79
C ALA A 154 2.43 25.00 -56.11
N GLN A 155 1.10 25.12 -56.26
CA GLN A 155 0.28 24.96 -57.48
C GLN A 155 0.62 23.64 -58.20
N ARG A 156 -0.25 22.65 -58.49
CA ARG A 156 -1.72 22.39 -58.50
C ARG A 156 -1.92 20.86 -58.26
N ALA A 157 -3.07 20.20 -58.11
CA ALA A 157 -4.53 20.49 -58.06
C ALA A 157 -5.24 19.31 -57.29
N PRO A 158 -6.55 19.34 -56.96
CA PRO A 158 -7.18 18.36 -56.05
C PRO A 158 -7.71 17.09 -56.73
N GLY A 159 -7.67 15.96 -56.01
CA GLY A 159 -8.36 14.69 -56.33
C GLY A 159 -9.65 14.49 -55.50
N PRO A 160 -10.59 13.63 -55.95
CA PRO A 160 -11.98 13.66 -55.49
C PRO A 160 -12.27 12.87 -54.21
N ALA A 161 -13.36 13.26 -53.53
CA ALA A 161 -13.92 12.56 -52.37
C ALA A 161 -14.79 11.35 -52.78
N PRO A 162 -14.88 10.29 -51.94
CA PRO A 162 -15.77 9.15 -52.18
C PRO A 162 -17.25 9.47 -51.88
N PRO A 163 -18.21 8.77 -52.52
CA PRO A 163 -19.62 9.15 -52.52
C PRO A 163 -20.43 8.64 -51.31
N GLN A 164 -21.45 9.40 -50.93
CA GLN A 164 -22.59 8.91 -50.13
C GLN A 164 -23.75 8.52 -51.06
N ALA A 165 -24.31 7.33 -50.84
CA ALA A 165 -25.59 6.86 -51.39
C ALA A 165 -26.03 5.60 -50.63
N THR A 166 -27.30 5.25 -50.43
CA THR A 166 -28.59 6.00 -50.45
C THR A 166 -29.63 5.05 -49.82
N HIS A 167 -30.55 5.54 -48.98
CA HIS A 167 -31.78 4.81 -48.67
C HIS A 167 -32.87 5.17 -49.68
N ARG A 168 -33.47 4.18 -50.36
CA ARG A 168 -34.81 4.27 -50.97
C ARG A 168 -35.56 2.93 -50.94
N HIS A 169 -36.89 3.04 -50.90
CA HIS A 169 -37.86 1.95 -50.76
C HIS A 169 -38.28 1.31 -52.10
N GLY A 170 -38.83 0.08 -52.00
CA GLY A 170 -39.63 -0.59 -53.02
C GLY A 170 -39.45 -2.12 -52.93
N GLY A 171 -40.43 -2.99 -52.65
CA GLY A 171 -41.85 -2.74 -52.32
C GLY A 171 -42.82 -3.39 -53.31
N VAL A 172 -43.01 -4.72 -53.24
CA VAL A 172 -44.11 -5.46 -53.90
C VAL A 172 -44.53 -6.65 -53.04
N ALA A 173 -45.80 -6.69 -52.64
CA ALA A 173 -46.54 -7.91 -52.29
C ALA A 173 -47.48 -8.26 -53.46
N PRO A 174 -48.21 -9.40 -53.49
CA PRO A 174 -49.56 -9.35 -52.88
C PRO A 174 -50.24 -10.70 -52.49
N VAL A 175 -51.41 -10.56 -51.82
CA VAL A 175 -52.54 -11.51 -51.61
C VAL A 175 -52.29 -12.83 -50.83
N GLY A 176 -53.08 -13.20 -49.81
CA GLY A 176 -54.14 -12.46 -49.11
C GLY A 176 -55.17 -13.35 -48.37
N ARG A 177 -56.12 -12.68 -47.68
CA ARG A 177 -57.35 -13.20 -47.03
C ARG A 177 -57.16 -14.11 -45.78
N GLU A 178 -58.02 -14.07 -44.75
CA GLU A 178 -59.19 -13.21 -44.49
C GLU A 178 -59.47 -13.01 -42.97
N SER A 179 -60.30 -12.00 -42.70
CA SER A 179 -60.91 -11.54 -41.43
C SER A 179 -61.25 -12.55 -40.32
N ALA A 180 -61.17 -12.09 -39.05
CA ALA A 180 -62.35 -11.77 -38.22
C ALA A 180 -61.96 -11.14 -36.86
N ALA A 181 -62.89 -10.40 -36.23
CA ALA A 181 -62.70 -9.72 -34.94
C ALA A 181 -63.41 -10.46 -33.78
N ALA A 182 -62.88 -10.36 -32.56
CA ALA A 182 -63.66 -10.36 -31.31
C ALA A 182 -62.79 -9.95 -30.09
N HIS A 183 -63.39 -9.23 -29.14
CA HIS A 183 -62.85 -9.05 -27.79
C HIS A 183 -63.26 -10.21 -26.85
N ALA A 184 -62.53 -10.29 -25.72
CA ALA A 184 -62.86 -10.96 -24.44
C ALA A 184 -62.15 -12.29 -24.15
N GLY A 185 -61.62 -12.41 -22.91
CA GLY A 185 -61.00 -13.64 -22.40
C GLY A 185 -59.89 -13.37 -21.38
N SER A 186 -60.24 -13.12 -20.12
CA SER A 186 -59.26 -13.02 -19.03
C SER A 186 -58.68 -14.40 -18.70
N ALA A 187 -57.36 -14.56 -18.80
CA ALA A 187 -56.66 -15.78 -18.38
C ALA A 187 -55.51 -15.41 -17.42
N ARG A 188 -55.66 -15.83 -16.16
CA ARG A 188 -54.82 -15.50 -15.01
C ARG A 188 -53.48 -16.25 -15.08
N ALA A 189 -52.42 -15.58 -15.51
CA ALA A 189 -51.06 -16.14 -15.43
C ALA A 189 -50.64 -16.28 -13.96
N LEU A 190 -50.33 -17.51 -13.53
CA LEU A 190 -49.77 -17.79 -12.21
C LEU A 190 -48.33 -17.26 -12.13
N ALA A 191 -48.03 -16.48 -11.09
CA ALA A 191 -46.67 -16.04 -10.81
C ALA A 191 -45.79 -17.24 -10.39
N PRO A 192 -44.49 -17.26 -10.75
CA PRO A 192 -43.56 -18.26 -10.26
C PRO A 192 -43.46 -18.18 -8.72
N ALA A 193 -43.38 -19.34 -8.07
CA ALA A 193 -43.36 -19.43 -6.61
C ALA A 193 -42.17 -18.67 -6.02
N GLN A 194 -42.44 -17.80 -5.05
CA GLN A 194 -41.38 -17.14 -4.28
C GLN A 194 -40.62 -18.18 -3.45
N PRO A 195 -39.27 -18.17 -3.44
CA PRO A 195 -38.51 -18.95 -2.47
C PRO A 195 -38.85 -18.45 -1.06
N ALA A 196 -38.95 -19.38 -0.10
CA ALA A 196 -39.39 -19.08 1.26
C ALA A 196 -38.49 -18.03 1.93
N ALA A 197 -39.10 -16.97 2.48
CA ALA A 197 -38.39 -15.86 3.10
C ALA A 197 -37.61 -16.31 4.35
N ALA A 198 -36.29 -16.15 4.30
CA ALA A 198 -35.46 -16.04 5.51
C ALA A 198 -35.81 -14.72 6.25
N PRO A 199 -35.54 -14.58 7.55
CA PRO A 199 -35.96 -13.40 8.32
C PRO A 199 -35.21 -12.13 7.91
N GLU A 200 -35.80 -11.34 7.01
CA GLU A 200 -35.24 -10.09 6.47
C GLU A 200 -35.09 -8.95 7.50
N SER A 201 -35.76 -9.05 8.65
CA SER A 201 -35.91 -7.96 9.61
C SER A 201 -34.59 -7.45 10.19
N GLY A 202 -33.75 -8.34 10.74
CA GLY A 202 -32.56 -7.96 11.48
C GLY A 202 -31.44 -7.34 10.63
N TYR A 203 -31.30 -7.77 9.36
CA TYR A 203 -30.35 -7.14 8.44
C TYR A 203 -30.83 -5.74 8.02
N ALA A 204 -32.11 -5.60 7.68
CA ALA A 204 -32.68 -4.31 7.30
C ALA A 204 -32.68 -3.30 8.47
N GLU A 205 -32.88 -3.78 9.70
CA GLU A 205 -32.76 -2.99 10.93
C GLU A 205 -31.32 -2.52 11.16
N GLY A 206 -30.34 -3.43 11.22
CA GLY A 206 -28.94 -3.06 11.38
C GLY A 206 -28.39 -2.15 10.26
N PHE A 207 -28.90 -2.27 9.04
CA PHE A 207 -28.58 -1.34 7.95
C PHE A 207 -29.14 0.07 8.22
N ARG A 208 -30.42 0.20 8.60
CA ARG A 208 -31.03 1.51 8.94
C ARG A 208 -30.31 2.17 10.11
N ASP A 209 -30.03 1.42 11.17
CA ASP A 209 -29.33 1.91 12.36
C ASP A 209 -27.91 2.37 12.00
N GLY A 210 -27.21 1.63 11.14
CA GLY A 210 -25.89 2.00 10.62
C GLY A 210 -25.91 3.28 9.77
N VAL A 211 -26.91 3.44 8.90
CA VAL A 211 -27.10 4.66 8.08
C VAL A 211 -27.42 5.87 8.97
N PHE A 212 -28.28 5.69 9.98
CA PHE A 212 -28.56 6.76 10.95
C PHE A 212 -27.32 7.11 11.77
N ALA A 213 -26.70 6.15 12.44
CA ALA A 213 -25.57 6.39 13.33
C ALA A 213 -24.31 6.92 12.60
N GLY A 214 -24.06 6.45 11.37
CA GLY A 214 -22.91 6.85 10.56
C GLY A 214 -23.14 8.05 9.64
N GLY A 215 -24.38 8.53 9.51
CA GLY A 215 -24.77 9.65 8.64
C GLY A 215 -25.56 10.71 9.40
N GLU A 216 -26.87 10.50 9.54
CA GLU A 216 -27.79 11.49 10.13
C GLU A 216 -27.42 11.92 11.56
N ALA A 217 -26.95 10.99 12.39
CA ALA A 217 -26.51 11.29 13.76
C ALA A 217 -25.20 12.11 13.81
N LEU A 218 -24.38 12.08 12.76
CA LEU A 218 -23.22 12.97 12.63
C LEU A 218 -23.66 14.37 12.16
N VAL A 219 -24.63 14.45 11.25
CA VAL A 219 -25.23 15.72 10.81
C VAL A 219 -25.92 16.43 11.98
N ALA A 220 -26.69 15.68 12.77
CA ALA A 220 -27.43 16.21 13.93
C ALA A 220 -26.52 16.87 14.98
N GLN A 221 -25.27 16.43 15.13
CA GLN A 221 -24.29 17.07 16.04
C GLN A 221 -23.91 18.51 15.62
N HIS A 222 -24.21 18.89 14.38
CA HIS A 222 -23.93 20.22 13.83
C HIS A 222 -25.19 21.10 13.69
N ILE A 223 -26.39 20.58 13.92
CA ILE A 223 -27.64 21.34 13.90
C ILE A 223 -27.83 21.99 15.29
N PRO A 224 -27.99 23.32 15.39
CA PRO A 224 -28.29 23.97 16.67
C PRO A 224 -29.62 23.48 17.28
N PRO A 225 -29.79 23.47 18.62
CA PRO A 225 -30.96 22.87 19.28
C PRO A 225 -32.33 23.49 18.93
N ASP A 226 -32.32 24.71 18.40
CA ASP A 226 -33.47 25.53 18.00
C ASP A 226 -33.69 25.57 16.47
N HIS A 227 -32.93 24.77 15.70
CA HIS A 227 -32.96 24.72 14.24
C HIS A 227 -33.37 23.33 13.72
N ILE A 228 -33.94 23.31 12.52
CA ILE A 228 -34.13 22.09 11.72
C ILE A 228 -33.44 22.24 10.37
N LEU A 229 -33.04 21.11 9.77
CA LEU A 229 -32.56 21.04 8.40
C LEU A 229 -33.65 20.36 7.54
N PRO A 230 -34.54 21.12 6.87
CA PRO A 230 -35.62 20.55 6.08
C PRO A 230 -35.11 19.98 4.74
N ASP A 231 -35.70 18.86 4.31
CA ASP A 231 -35.57 18.27 2.97
C ASP A 231 -34.14 18.04 2.45
N VAL A 232 -33.18 17.81 3.35
CA VAL A 232 -31.77 17.50 3.04
C VAL A 232 -31.30 16.36 3.94
N ALA A 233 -30.89 15.23 3.35
CA ALA A 233 -30.32 14.10 4.07
C ALA A 233 -28.79 14.21 4.19
N ALA A 234 -28.18 13.37 5.04
CA ALA A 234 -26.73 13.27 5.16
C ALA A 234 -26.05 12.92 3.82
N ALA A 235 -26.72 12.15 2.96
CA ALA A 235 -26.23 11.83 1.62
C ALA A 235 -26.08 13.07 0.72
N ASP A 236 -27.04 14.00 0.76
CA ASP A 236 -27.01 15.23 -0.03
C ASP A 236 -25.90 16.17 0.44
N LEU A 237 -25.69 16.26 1.76
CA LEU A 237 -24.58 16.99 2.38
C LEU A 237 -23.22 16.38 2.00
N ILE A 238 -23.12 15.05 1.99
CA ILE A 238 -21.91 14.33 1.54
C ILE A 238 -21.66 14.60 0.05
N GLU A 239 -22.68 14.62 -0.81
CA GLU A 239 -22.50 14.94 -2.23
C GLU A 239 -22.08 16.40 -2.43
N ALA A 240 -22.75 17.35 -1.78
CA ALA A 240 -22.39 18.76 -1.84
C ALA A 240 -20.94 19.02 -1.36
N GLY A 241 -20.55 18.41 -0.23
CA GLY A 241 -19.19 18.44 0.28
C GLY A 241 -18.20 17.75 -0.67
N PHE A 242 -18.56 16.60 -1.25
CA PHE A 242 -17.72 15.92 -2.23
C PHE A 242 -17.47 16.80 -3.46
N ARG A 243 -18.48 17.50 -4.00
CA ARG A 243 -18.33 18.44 -5.12
C ARG A 243 -17.34 19.57 -4.78
N GLN A 244 -17.28 20.03 -3.53
CA GLN A 244 -16.28 21.01 -3.06
C GLN A 244 -14.85 20.44 -3.03
N TYR A 245 -14.67 19.16 -2.65
CA TYR A 245 -13.36 18.52 -2.57
C TYR A 245 -12.93 17.79 -3.86
N ALA A 246 -13.83 17.60 -4.83
CA ALA A 246 -13.55 16.94 -6.10
C ALA A 246 -12.33 17.52 -6.86
N PRO A 247 -12.08 18.86 -6.88
CA PRO A 247 -10.87 19.43 -7.48
C PRO A 247 -9.55 19.05 -6.77
N THR A 248 -9.61 18.53 -5.54
CA THR A 248 -8.42 18.07 -4.78
C THR A 248 -8.14 16.58 -4.95
N LEU A 249 -8.96 15.86 -5.74
CA LEU A 249 -8.73 14.45 -6.01
C LEU A 249 -7.42 14.25 -6.76
N THR A 250 -6.57 13.38 -6.20
CA THR A 250 -5.29 13.02 -6.81
C THR A 250 -5.47 11.80 -7.70
N ARG A 251 -5.03 11.92 -8.95
CA ARG A 251 -5.08 10.83 -9.92
C ARG A 251 -3.95 9.83 -9.67
N LEU A 252 -4.30 8.56 -9.56
CA LEU A 252 -3.34 7.45 -9.57
C LEU A 252 -3.02 7.04 -11.02
N ALA A 253 -1.78 6.65 -11.31
CA ALA A 253 -1.40 6.10 -12.60
C ALA A 253 -2.10 4.75 -12.83
N SER A 254 -2.70 4.59 -14.01
CA SER A 254 -3.41 3.38 -14.45
C SER A 254 -2.46 2.21 -14.76
N PRO A 255 -2.96 0.97 -14.90
CA PRO A 255 -2.15 -0.18 -15.30
C PRO A 255 -1.44 0.01 -16.63
N HIS A 256 -2.08 0.65 -17.62
CA HIS A 256 -1.47 0.94 -18.92
C HIS A 256 -0.33 1.96 -18.84
N GLU A 257 -0.51 3.02 -18.06
CA GLU A 257 0.58 3.98 -17.80
C GLU A 257 1.73 3.32 -17.05
N MET A 258 1.43 2.48 -16.06
CA MET A 258 2.46 1.77 -15.30
C MET A 258 3.25 0.80 -16.19
N ALA A 259 2.56 0.01 -17.02
CA ALA A 259 3.20 -0.83 -18.02
C ALA A 259 4.10 -0.02 -18.96
N GLY A 260 3.64 1.15 -19.42
CA GLY A 260 4.43 2.08 -20.24
C GLY A 260 5.67 2.63 -19.51
N HIS A 261 5.53 3.03 -18.24
CA HIS A 261 6.65 3.51 -17.42
C HIS A 261 7.69 2.43 -17.15
N ILE A 262 7.26 1.19 -16.90
CA ILE A 262 8.14 0.02 -16.74
C ILE A 262 8.81 -0.32 -18.06
N GLN A 263 8.07 -0.44 -19.17
CA GLN A 263 8.63 -0.78 -20.48
C GLN A 263 9.67 0.25 -20.93
N GLY A 264 9.34 1.54 -20.83
CA GLY A 264 10.27 2.63 -21.11
C GLY A 264 11.40 2.79 -20.08
N ALA A 265 11.38 2.06 -18.96
CA ALA A 265 12.55 1.90 -18.09
C ALA A 265 13.49 0.80 -18.61
N LEU A 266 12.91 -0.34 -18.97
CA LEU A 266 13.62 -1.50 -19.51
C LEU A 266 14.28 -1.20 -20.86
N ASP A 267 13.60 -0.48 -21.75
CA ASP A 267 14.12 -0.11 -23.07
C ASP A 267 15.24 0.93 -23.00
N ALA A 268 15.14 1.88 -22.06
CA ALA A 268 16.19 2.87 -21.82
C ALA A 268 17.28 2.38 -20.84
N GLN A 269 17.19 1.13 -20.37
CA GLN A 269 18.07 0.52 -19.36
C GLN A 269 18.30 1.39 -18.12
N ARG A 270 17.27 2.11 -17.69
CA ARG A 270 17.29 2.98 -16.50
C ARG A 270 16.66 2.28 -15.29
N PRO A 271 17.10 2.59 -14.06
CA PRO A 271 16.42 2.10 -12.86
C PRO A 271 14.95 2.55 -12.82
N LEU A 272 14.13 1.71 -12.20
CA LEU A 272 12.76 2.04 -11.81
C LEU A 272 12.30 1.06 -10.72
N SER A 273 11.82 1.59 -9.61
CA SER A 273 11.22 0.84 -8.50
C SER A 273 9.71 1.08 -8.43
N VAL A 274 8.93 -0.01 -8.40
CA VAL A 274 7.49 0.03 -8.07
C VAL A 274 7.30 -0.67 -6.74
N VAL A 275 7.05 0.10 -5.68
CA VAL A 275 6.73 -0.41 -4.34
C VAL A 275 5.23 -0.29 -4.07
N ARG A 276 4.69 -1.08 -3.14
CA ARG A 276 3.27 -1.03 -2.78
C ARG A 276 3.11 -0.94 -1.27
N LEU A 277 2.15 -0.15 -0.81
CA LEU A 277 1.82 0.01 0.61
C LEU A 277 0.45 -0.65 0.87
N GLY A 278 0.48 -1.81 1.51
CA GLY A 278 -0.69 -2.45 2.11
C GLY A 278 -0.91 -2.00 3.55
N ASP A 279 -1.79 -2.70 4.24
CA ASP A 279 -1.97 -2.57 5.68
C ASP A 279 -0.71 -2.97 6.46
N GLY A 280 0.01 -4.01 6.03
CA GLY A 280 1.26 -4.46 6.68
C GLY A 280 2.35 -3.38 6.76
N GLU A 281 2.63 -2.68 5.67
CA GLU A 281 3.61 -1.59 5.63
C GLU A 281 3.13 -0.39 6.46
N LEU A 282 1.86 -0.02 6.33
CA LEU A 282 1.29 1.13 7.04
C LEU A 282 1.20 0.89 8.55
N LEU A 283 0.81 -0.30 8.99
CA LEU A 283 0.79 -0.70 10.40
C LEU A 283 2.22 -0.78 10.97
N THR A 284 3.18 -1.30 10.20
CA THR A 284 4.61 -1.30 10.58
C THR A 284 5.12 0.12 10.83
N LEU A 285 4.84 1.05 9.92
CA LEU A 285 5.20 2.47 10.08
C LEU A 285 4.44 3.13 11.25
N ALA A 286 3.19 2.73 11.51
CA ALA A 286 2.32 3.36 12.50
C ALA A 286 2.65 3.01 13.96
N ALA A 287 3.27 1.85 14.19
CA ALA A 287 3.64 1.38 15.52
C ALA A 287 4.60 2.34 16.23
N ASP A 288 4.20 2.81 17.41
CA ASP A 288 4.93 3.78 18.24
C ASP A 288 5.21 5.11 17.52
N THR A 289 4.40 5.49 16.53
CA THR A 289 4.49 6.77 15.81
C THR A 289 3.15 7.51 15.76
N VAL A 290 2.09 6.85 15.25
CA VAL A 290 0.72 7.37 15.19
C VAL A 290 -0.29 6.45 15.90
N LEU A 291 0.08 5.20 16.17
CA LEU A 291 -0.63 4.25 17.03
C LEU A 291 0.33 3.68 18.09
N PRO A 292 -0.13 3.32 19.30
CA PRO A 292 0.63 2.51 20.23
C PRO A 292 1.06 1.18 19.60
N GLY A 293 2.30 0.74 19.82
CA GLY A 293 2.82 -0.51 19.26
C GLY A 293 2.04 -1.76 19.69
N GLU A 294 1.46 -1.78 20.89
CA GLU A 294 0.59 -2.88 21.36
C GLU A 294 -0.69 -2.98 20.51
N GLN A 295 -1.36 -1.84 20.26
CA GLN A 295 -2.53 -1.78 19.38
C GLN A 295 -2.21 -2.24 17.96
N VAL A 296 -1.01 -1.93 17.44
CA VAL A 296 -0.58 -2.46 16.14
C VAL A 296 -0.44 -3.99 16.17
N GLN A 297 0.11 -4.58 17.23
CA GLN A 297 0.24 -6.05 17.30
C GLN A 297 -1.13 -6.75 17.38
N GLU A 298 -2.13 -6.12 18.00
CA GLU A 298 -3.52 -6.60 18.01
C GLU A 298 -4.20 -6.49 16.64
N LEU A 299 -4.03 -5.36 15.95
CA LEU A 299 -4.57 -5.13 14.60
C LEU A 299 -3.86 -5.96 13.52
N ALA A 300 -2.59 -6.30 13.74
CA ALA A 300 -1.69 -6.81 12.72
C ALA A 300 -0.99 -8.15 13.11
N PRO A 301 -1.71 -9.19 13.55
CA PRO A 301 -1.11 -10.48 13.95
C PRO A 301 -0.43 -11.22 12.79
N PHE A 302 -0.56 -10.72 11.56
CA PHE A 302 0.07 -11.24 10.34
C PHE A 302 1.43 -10.61 10.03
N LEU A 303 1.86 -9.52 10.70
CA LEU A 303 3.17 -8.90 10.44
C LEU A 303 4.36 -9.89 10.51
N PRO A 304 4.41 -10.88 11.43
CA PRO A 304 5.46 -11.90 11.43
C PRO A 304 5.57 -12.69 10.12
N TYR A 305 4.44 -12.96 9.45
CA TYR A 305 4.40 -13.60 8.13
C TYR A 305 4.80 -12.63 7.01
N ALA A 306 4.45 -11.35 7.14
CA ALA A 306 4.89 -10.29 6.22
C ALA A 306 6.36 -9.84 6.41
N GLY A 307 7.15 -10.54 7.23
CA GLY A 307 8.59 -10.29 7.41
C GLY A 307 8.96 -9.33 8.55
N VAL A 308 8.01 -8.90 9.39
CA VAL A 308 8.23 -8.01 10.54
C VAL A 308 7.59 -8.59 11.80
N ARG A 309 8.37 -9.29 12.64
CA ARG A 309 7.84 -9.88 13.89
C ARG A 309 7.34 -8.83 14.91
N ARG A 310 8.01 -7.70 14.95
CA ARG A 310 7.67 -6.50 15.72
C ARG A 310 8.27 -5.31 14.99
N SER A 311 7.50 -4.24 14.83
CA SER A 311 8.03 -2.97 14.32
C SER A 311 9.06 -2.40 15.30
N THR A 312 10.21 -1.97 14.80
CA THR A 312 11.27 -1.29 15.55
C THR A 312 11.57 0.06 14.90
N PRO A 313 12.18 1.02 15.62
CA PRO A 313 12.58 2.31 15.03
C PRO A 313 13.40 2.15 13.75
N ASP A 314 14.32 1.19 13.71
CA ASP A 314 15.21 0.95 12.56
C ASP A 314 14.44 0.42 11.34
N ILE A 315 13.55 -0.56 11.53
CA ILE A 315 12.68 -1.08 10.46
C ILE A 315 11.80 0.03 9.88
N ARG A 316 11.24 0.89 10.75
CA ARG A 316 10.42 2.03 10.32
C ARG A 316 11.23 3.07 9.55
N ALA A 317 12.47 3.34 9.98
CA ALA A 317 13.37 4.25 9.30
C ALA A 317 13.75 3.70 7.91
N GLU A 318 14.18 2.44 7.81
CA GLU A 318 14.55 1.80 6.54
C GLU A 318 13.37 1.75 5.56
N LEU A 319 12.17 1.40 6.04
CA LEU A 319 10.94 1.42 5.24
C LEU A 319 10.55 2.85 4.80
N ALA A 320 10.69 3.85 5.66
CA ALA A 320 10.43 5.24 5.31
C ALA A 320 11.45 5.79 4.28
N GLU A 321 12.73 5.45 4.39
CA GLU A 321 13.72 5.81 3.37
C GLU A 321 13.44 5.11 2.03
N ALA A 322 13.09 3.82 2.04
CA ALA A 322 12.70 3.10 0.83
C ALA A 322 11.48 3.73 0.13
N ILE A 323 10.50 4.22 0.89
CA ILE A 323 9.36 4.98 0.34
C ILE A 323 9.80 6.31 -0.25
N ARG A 324 10.71 7.06 0.41
CA ARG A 324 11.23 8.33 -0.16
C ARG A 324 12.08 8.13 -1.41
N GLY A 325 12.78 7.00 -1.51
CA GLY A 325 13.64 6.65 -2.64
C GLY A 325 12.95 5.89 -3.77
N ALA A 326 11.67 5.54 -3.65
CA ALA A 326 10.94 4.79 -4.67
C ALA A 326 10.46 5.68 -5.83
N ASP A 327 10.56 5.18 -7.06
CA ASP A 327 10.12 5.90 -8.26
C ASP A 327 8.59 5.94 -8.38
N TRP A 328 7.92 4.86 -7.98
CA TRP A 328 6.47 4.71 -7.97
C TRP A 328 5.97 3.99 -6.72
N ILE A 329 4.92 4.54 -6.11
CA ILE A 329 4.35 4.05 -4.85
C ILE A 329 2.88 3.72 -5.05
N GLY A 330 2.55 2.44 -4.93
CA GLY A 330 1.19 1.95 -4.88
C GLY A 330 0.55 2.25 -3.53
N VAL A 331 -0.52 3.05 -3.50
CA VAL A 331 -1.28 3.39 -2.29
C VAL A 331 -2.67 2.74 -2.30
N PRO A 332 -3.25 2.39 -1.14
CA PRO A 332 -4.55 1.73 -1.09
C PRO A 332 -5.68 2.67 -1.53
N ILE A 333 -6.67 2.14 -2.25
CA ILE A 333 -7.87 2.90 -2.64
C ILE A 333 -8.90 2.85 -1.49
N SER A 334 -8.96 1.74 -0.76
CA SER A 334 -9.77 1.56 0.44
C SER A 334 -9.57 2.66 1.48
N ARG A 335 -10.69 3.26 1.90
CA ARG A 335 -10.76 4.28 2.96
C ARG A 335 -10.85 3.70 4.37
N ALA A 336 -10.66 2.40 4.56
CA ALA A 336 -10.74 1.78 5.89
C ALA A 336 -9.60 2.25 6.81
N PRO A 337 -9.74 2.15 8.15
CA PRO A 337 -8.82 2.74 9.12
C PRO A 337 -7.35 2.34 8.92
N THR A 338 -7.07 1.06 8.64
CA THR A 338 -5.71 0.53 8.45
C THR A 338 -5.09 0.83 7.08
N PHE A 339 -5.86 1.40 6.14
CA PHE A 339 -5.44 1.77 4.80
C PHE A 339 -5.26 3.29 4.70
N GLN A 340 -6.07 4.03 3.92
CA GLN A 340 -5.94 5.49 3.83
C GLN A 340 -6.08 6.21 5.18
N GLY A 341 -6.77 5.61 6.15
CA GLY A 341 -6.85 6.12 7.52
C GLY A 341 -5.49 6.23 8.21
N LEU A 342 -4.53 5.34 7.89
CA LEU A 342 -3.14 5.43 8.35
C LEU A 342 -2.21 6.14 7.36
N LEU A 343 -2.40 5.95 6.04
CA LEU A 343 -1.51 6.45 4.99
C LEU A 343 -1.03 7.90 5.21
N PHE A 344 -1.95 8.85 5.30
CA PHE A 344 -1.58 10.26 5.42
C PHE A 344 -1.00 10.62 6.81
N PRO A 345 -1.50 10.09 7.94
CA PRO A 345 -0.83 10.17 9.23
C PRO A 345 0.62 9.68 9.25
N VAL A 346 0.93 8.46 8.76
CA VAL A 346 2.32 7.97 8.78
C VAL A 346 3.22 8.72 7.83
N LEU A 347 2.79 9.01 6.59
CA LEU A 347 3.60 9.82 5.67
C LEU A 347 3.95 11.19 6.30
N ARG A 348 2.99 11.83 6.97
CA ARG A 348 3.21 13.09 7.70
C ARG A 348 4.20 12.94 8.86
N TYR A 349 4.10 11.88 9.66
CA TYR A 349 5.02 11.61 10.77
C TYR A 349 6.48 11.50 10.27
N PHE A 350 6.70 10.77 9.16
CA PHE A 350 8.01 10.63 8.54
C PHE A 350 8.43 11.82 7.65
N GLY A 351 7.65 12.90 7.60
CA GLY A 351 7.96 14.08 6.79
C GLY A 351 7.95 13.83 5.27
N ILE A 352 7.21 12.81 4.82
CA ILE A 352 7.07 12.45 3.41
C ILE A 352 5.92 13.27 2.82
N ASP A 353 6.26 14.21 1.94
CA ASP A 353 5.29 15.03 1.21
C ASP A 353 4.64 14.20 0.09
N TRP A 354 3.48 13.63 0.39
CA TRP A 354 2.73 12.76 -0.52
C TRP A 354 2.40 13.43 -1.87
N SER A 355 2.33 14.76 -1.92
CA SER A 355 2.00 15.52 -3.14
C SER A 355 3.13 15.52 -4.19
N ARG A 356 4.33 15.06 -3.80
CA ARG A 356 5.52 14.94 -4.67
C ARG A 356 5.79 13.52 -5.13
N LEU A 357 5.01 12.55 -4.67
CA LEU A 357 5.19 11.14 -4.98
C LEU A 357 4.49 10.80 -6.30
N ASN A 358 5.08 9.91 -7.10
CA ASN A 358 4.37 9.31 -8.23
C ASN A 358 3.52 8.15 -7.71
N LEU A 359 2.19 8.30 -7.77
CA LEU A 359 1.26 7.38 -7.11
C LEU A 359 0.56 6.44 -8.11
N THR A 360 0.40 5.18 -7.70
CA THR A 360 -0.48 4.19 -8.35
C THR A 360 -1.29 3.45 -7.28
N SER A 361 -2.01 2.37 -7.61
CA SER A 361 -2.71 1.55 -6.60
C SER A 361 -1.76 0.57 -5.90
N SER A 362 -1.97 0.28 -4.62
CA SER A 362 -1.24 -0.81 -3.94
C SER A 362 -1.61 -2.21 -4.46
N THR A 363 -2.63 -2.32 -5.31
CA THR A 363 -3.01 -3.52 -6.07
C THR A 363 -2.58 -3.47 -7.55
N ILE A 364 -1.63 -2.60 -7.90
CA ILE A 364 -1.15 -2.43 -9.29
C ILE A 364 -0.57 -3.71 -9.90
N ASN A 365 0.03 -4.60 -9.09
CA ASN A 365 0.47 -5.92 -9.49
C ASN A 365 -0.69 -6.76 -10.07
N TYR A 366 -1.79 -6.88 -9.32
CA TYR A 366 -3.01 -7.55 -9.78
C TYR A 366 -3.61 -6.85 -10.99
N SER A 367 -3.61 -5.52 -10.99
CA SER A 367 -4.20 -4.72 -12.08
C SER A 367 -3.44 -4.90 -13.40
N LEU A 368 -2.11 -4.94 -13.37
CA LEU A 368 -1.25 -5.28 -14.52
C LEU A 368 -1.52 -6.70 -15.04
N HIS A 369 -1.76 -7.66 -14.15
CA HIS A 369 -2.11 -9.02 -14.53
C HIS A 369 -3.51 -9.11 -15.16
N HIS A 370 -4.55 -8.57 -14.51
CA HIS A 370 -5.94 -8.61 -15.02
C HIS A 370 -6.10 -7.83 -16.35
N SER A 371 -5.32 -6.76 -16.56
CA SER A 371 -5.28 -6.04 -17.85
C SER A 371 -4.47 -6.76 -18.94
N GLY A 372 -3.91 -7.96 -18.67
CA GLY A 372 -3.08 -8.71 -19.63
C GLY A 372 -1.71 -8.08 -19.91
N LEU A 373 -1.27 -7.11 -19.10
CA LEU A 373 -0.06 -6.32 -19.32
C LEU A 373 1.21 -6.95 -18.71
N LEU A 374 1.05 -7.84 -17.73
CA LEU A 374 2.19 -8.46 -17.04
C LEU A 374 3.13 -9.22 -17.98
N LEU A 375 2.60 -10.16 -18.78
CA LEU A 375 3.44 -10.95 -19.70
C LEU A 375 4.13 -10.08 -20.77
N PRO A 376 3.44 -9.16 -21.47
CA PRO A 376 4.09 -8.23 -22.40
C PRO A 376 5.26 -7.44 -21.78
N VAL A 377 5.14 -7.00 -20.53
CA VAL A 377 6.19 -6.23 -19.83
C VAL A 377 7.46 -7.06 -19.60
N VAL A 378 7.32 -8.35 -19.25
CA VAL A 378 8.46 -9.21 -18.87
C VAL A 378 8.98 -10.10 -20.02
N GLN A 379 8.21 -10.28 -21.10
CA GLN A 379 8.65 -11.05 -22.25
C GLN A 379 9.87 -10.43 -22.93
N GLY A 380 10.81 -11.28 -23.37
CA GLY A 380 12.09 -10.86 -23.94
C GLY A 380 13.08 -10.22 -22.95
N ARG A 381 12.77 -10.13 -21.65
CA ARG A 381 13.64 -9.58 -20.61
C ARG A 381 14.27 -10.68 -19.76
N ARG A 382 15.43 -10.39 -19.18
CA ARG A 382 16.05 -11.23 -18.15
C ARG A 382 15.38 -10.95 -16.81
N VAL A 383 14.64 -11.93 -16.31
CA VAL A 383 13.83 -11.81 -15.10
C VAL A 383 14.53 -12.49 -13.93
N LEU A 384 14.77 -11.74 -12.85
CA LEU A 384 15.11 -12.29 -11.54
C LEU A 384 13.85 -12.44 -10.70
N LEU A 385 13.68 -13.57 -10.02
CA LEU A 385 12.57 -13.80 -9.09
C LEU A 385 13.10 -13.86 -7.67
N ILE A 386 12.44 -13.17 -6.74
CA ILE A 386 12.83 -13.12 -5.32
C ILE A 386 11.60 -13.42 -4.46
N GLY A 387 11.66 -14.44 -3.60
CA GLY A 387 10.58 -14.77 -2.66
C GLY A 387 10.35 -16.25 -2.42
N SER A 388 9.48 -16.58 -1.47
CA SER A 388 9.20 -17.97 -1.06
C SER A 388 8.61 -18.85 -2.17
N ARG A 389 7.79 -18.27 -3.07
CA ARG A 389 7.20 -18.95 -4.24
C ARG A 389 8.00 -18.75 -5.53
N ALA A 390 9.18 -18.12 -5.48
CA ALA A 390 9.93 -17.72 -6.68
C ALA A 390 10.31 -18.89 -7.59
N ALA A 391 10.58 -20.07 -7.03
CA ALA A 391 10.90 -21.27 -7.82
C ALA A 391 9.70 -21.78 -8.63
N GLU A 392 8.52 -21.88 -8.01
CA GLU A 392 7.29 -22.34 -8.68
C GLU A 392 6.77 -21.29 -9.69
N LEU A 393 6.83 -20.00 -9.32
CA LEU A 393 6.53 -18.90 -10.24
C LEU A 393 7.49 -18.91 -11.45
N GLY A 394 8.76 -19.24 -11.22
CA GLY A 394 9.76 -19.43 -12.28
C GLY A 394 9.36 -20.52 -13.26
N GLY A 395 8.91 -21.68 -12.78
CA GLY A 395 8.40 -22.75 -13.64
C GLY A 395 7.23 -22.31 -14.51
N LEU A 396 6.27 -21.57 -13.95
CA LEU A 396 5.13 -21.01 -14.69
C LEU A 396 5.55 -19.99 -15.75
N LEU A 397 6.43 -19.05 -15.40
CA LEU A 397 6.90 -17.99 -16.30
C LEU A 397 7.76 -18.57 -17.45
N ILE A 398 8.65 -19.53 -17.16
CA ILE A 398 9.42 -20.25 -18.18
C ILE A 398 8.47 -20.99 -19.14
N GLY A 399 7.42 -21.63 -18.62
CA GLY A 399 6.36 -22.25 -19.42
C GLY A 399 5.59 -21.29 -20.34
N ARG A 400 5.70 -19.97 -20.11
CA ARG A 400 5.15 -18.90 -20.97
C ARG A 400 6.22 -18.15 -21.78
N GLY A 401 7.42 -18.70 -21.90
CA GLY A 401 8.51 -18.16 -22.71
C GLY A 401 9.26 -16.98 -22.08
N VAL A 402 9.14 -16.78 -20.76
CA VAL A 402 9.87 -15.73 -20.02
C VAL A 402 11.27 -16.22 -19.65
N HIS A 403 12.29 -15.41 -19.90
CA HIS A 403 13.68 -15.76 -19.61
C HIS A 403 14.03 -15.45 -18.14
N VAL A 404 13.80 -16.43 -17.27
CA VAL A 404 14.19 -16.36 -15.85
C VAL A 404 15.69 -16.62 -15.71
N THR A 405 16.46 -15.61 -15.28
CA THR A 405 17.93 -15.65 -15.14
C THR A 405 18.43 -15.95 -13.73
N GLY A 406 17.53 -15.97 -12.75
CA GLY A 406 17.87 -16.25 -11.36
C GLY A 406 16.62 -16.41 -10.51
N ILE A 407 16.76 -17.19 -9.43
CA ILE A 407 15.72 -17.42 -8.43
C ILE A 407 16.40 -17.29 -7.07
N ILE A 408 16.03 -16.27 -6.30
CA ILE A 408 16.36 -16.14 -4.88
C ILE A 408 15.12 -16.58 -4.10
N GLY A 409 15.30 -17.51 -3.17
CA GLY A 409 14.21 -18.10 -2.40
C GLY A 409 13.64 -17.16 -1.33
N THR A 410 13.17 -17.75 -0.23
CA THR A 410 12.61 -17.03 0.91
C THR A 410 13.51 -15.90 1.40
N VAL A 411 12.87 -14.78 1.77
CA VAL A 411 13.48 -13.65 2.47
C VAL A 411 13.03 -13.70 3.92
N GLU A 412 13.96 -13.86 4.86
CA GLU A 412 13.67 -14.06 6.29
C GLU A 412 13.42 -12.75 7.04
N GLY A 413 12.58 -11.90 6.48
CA GLY A 413 12.24 -10.58 7.01
C GLY A 413 13.29 -9.51 6.73
N VAL A 414 13.14 -8.35 7.38
CA VAL A 414 13.93 -7.14 7.07
C VAL A 414 15.44 -7.33 7.35
N ALA A 415 15.78 -8.09 8.38
CA ALA A 415 17.19 -8.37 8.74
C ALA A 415 17.96 -9.17 7.66
N ASP A 416 17.25 -9.83 6.74
CA ASP A 416 17.80 -10.69 5.70
C ASP A 416 18.09 -9.94 4.38
N ILE A 417 17.64 -8.68 4.27
CA ILE A 417 17.84 -7.82 3.09
C ILE A 417 19.30 -7.73 2.64
N PRO A 418 20.32 -7.61 3.51
CA PRO A 418 21.72 -7.57 3.08
C PRO A 418 22.16 -8.84 2.31
N ARG A 419 21.72 -10.03 2.75
CA ARG A 419 22.01 -11.30 2.08
C ARG A 419 21.34 -11.33 0.70
N VAL A 420 20.07 -10.94 0.63
CA VAL A 420 19.30 -10.92 -0.61
C VAL A 420 19.89 -9.93 -1.61
N MET A 421 20.32 -8.75 -1.17
CA MET A 421 20.98 -7.77 -2.03
C MET A 421 22.33 -8.27 -2.57
N GLN A 422 23.12 -8.97 -1.74
CA GLN A 422 24.37 -9.60 -2.18
C GLN A 422 24.11 -10.64 -3.29
N GLN A 423 23.17 -11.58 -3.07
CA GLN A 423 22.79 -12.57 -4.08
C GLN A 423 22.21 -11.93 -5.34
N THR A 424 21.44 -10.85 -5.19
CA THR A 424 20.86 -10.11 -6.31
C THR A 424 21.95 -9.52 -7.21
N ALA A 425 23.04 -9.01 -6.64
CA ALA A 425 24.17 -8.46 -7.38
C ALA A 425 24.99 -9.53 -8.15
N GLU A 426 24.86 -10.82 -7.80
CA GLU A 426 25.50 -11.93 -8.52
C GLU A 426 24.76 -12.29 -9.83
N HIS A 427 23.51 -11.86 -10.00
CA HIS A 427 22.70 -12.14 -11.19
C HIS A 427 22.74 -11.01 -12.23
N SER A 428 22.76 -11.41 -13.51
CA SER A 428 22.65 -10.50 -14.65
C SER A 428 21.20 -10.43 -15.17
N PHE A 429 20.44 -9.44 -14.71
CA PHE A 429 19.02 -9.28 -15.02
C PHE A 429 18.65 -7.85 -15.51
N ASP A 430 17.43 -7.70 -16.01
CA ASP A 430 16.84 -6.42 -16.43
C ASP A 430 15.73 -5.99 -15.47
N ILE A 431 14.93 -6.96 -15.02
CA ILE A 431 13.82 -6.77 -14.08
C ILE A 431 13.83 -7.80 -12.94
N ALA A 432 13.59 -7.35 -11.72
CA ALA A 432 13.32 -8.21 -10.56
C ALA A 432 11.82 -8.18 -10.20
N LEU A 433 11.21 -9.36 -10.00
CA LEU A 433 9.87 -9.50 -9.40
C LEU A 433 10.03 -10.00 -7.96
N VAL A 434 9.61 -9.19 -6.99
CA VAL A 434 9.89 -9.40 -5.57
C VAL A 434 8.61 -9.69 -4.79
N ALA A 435 8.47 -10.90 -4.27
CA ALA A 435 7.34 -11.35 -3.46
C ALA A 435 7.84 -11.73 -2.04
N ALA A 436 8.10 -10.71 -1.22
CA ALA A 436 8.83 -10.84 0.03
C ALA A 436 8.16 -10.15 1.25
N GLY A 437 6.86 -9.81 1.17
CA GLY A 437 6.17 -9.03 2.20
C GLY A 437 6.74 -7.61 2.33
N ILE A 438 6.78 -7.06 3.54
CA ILE A 438 7.29 -5.71 3.84
C ILE A 438 8.75 -5.50 3.34
N PRO A 439 9.68 -6.48 3.47
CA PRO A 439 10.98 -6.42 2.82
C PRO A 439 10.97 -6.12 1.31
N ALA A 440 9.90 -6.43 0.57
CA ALA A 440 9.83 -6.18 -0.86
C ALA A 440 9.91 -4.68 -1.21
N VAL A 441 9.36 -3.80 -0.37
CA VAL A 441 9.44 -2.33 -0.56
C VAL A 441 10.88 -1.87 -0.51
N ILE A 442 11.62 -2.29 0.52
CA ILE A 442 13.03 -1.93 0.72
C ILE A 442 13.89 -2.55 -0.38
N LEU A 443 13.70 -3.85 -0.68
CA LEU A 443 14.43 -4.53 -1.76
C LEU A 443 14.22 -3.86 -3.11
N CYS A 444 12.99 -3.49 -3.50
CA CYS A 444 12.75 -2.88 -4.81
C CYS A 444 13.40 -1.48 -4.91
N SER A 445 13.33 -0.67 -3.86
CA SER A 445 14.02 0.62 -3.80
C SER A 445 15.54 0.45 -3.92
N ARG A 446 16.12 -0.49 -3.15
CA ARG A 446 17.56 -0.76 -3.16
C ARG A 446 18.06 -1.37 -4.47
N ILE A 447 17.31 -2.27 -5.10
CA ILE A 447 17.67 -2.86 -6.42
C ILE A 447 17.71 -1.77 -7.50
N ALA A 448 16.76 -0.82 -7.49
CA ALA A 448 16.80 0.31 -8.41
C ALA A 448 17.98 1.25 -8.11
N GLY A 449 18.13 1.68 -6.85
CA GLY A 449 19.14 2.66 -6.44
C GLY A 449 20.60 2.16 -6.47
N GLU A 450 20.85 0.91 -6.06
CA GLU A 450 22.21 0.35 -5.92
C GLU A 450 22.66 -0.42 -7.16
N LEU A 451 21.75 -1.08 -7.88
CA LEU A 451 22.08 -1.97 -9.01
C LEU A 451 21.65 -1.43 -10.38
N GLY A 452 20.92 -0.30 -10.41
CA GLY A 452 20.48 0.36 -11.64
C GLY A 452 19.40 -0.41 -12.41
N ARG A 453 18.64 -1.30 -11.76
CA ARG A 453 17.69 -2.21 -12.43
C ARG A 453 16.24 -1.82 -12.20
N VAL A 454 15.34 -2.46 -12.95
CA VAL A 454 13.91 -2.37 -12.68
C VAL A 454 13.54 -3.38 -11.60
N ALA A 455 12.75 -2.97 -10.61
CA ALA A 455 12.25 -3.85 -9.57
C ALA A 455 10.78 -3.56 -9.25
N ILE A 456 9.98 -4.63 -9.19
CA ILE A 456 8.54 -4.54 -8.91
C ILE A 456 8.22 -5.40 -7.70
N ASP A 457 7.61 -4.78 -6.70
CA ASP A 457 6.95 -5.48 -5.61
C ASP A 457 5.74 -6.24 -6.17
N PHE A 458 5.92 -7.54 -6.31
CA PHE A 458 5.00 -8.47 -6.94
C PHE A 458 4.01 -9.07 -5.93
N GLY A 459 4.39 -9.15 -4.66
CA GLY A 459 3.54 -9.58 -3.54
C GLY A 459 2.77 -10.89 -3.77
N HIS A 460 1.57 -10.97 -3.19
CA HIS A 460 0.68 -12.15 -3.24
C HIS A 460 0.14 -12.52 -4.64
N LEU A 461 0.46 -11.77 -5.69
CA LEU A 461 0.22 -12.25 -7.06
C LEU A 461 1.07 -13.49 -7.36
N ALA A 462 2.28 -13.61 -6.76
CA ALA A 462 3.06 -14.84 -6.84
C ALA A 462 2.28 -16.05 -6.30
N ASP A 463 1.70 -15.91 -5.11
CA ASP A 463 0.92 -16.99 -4.49
C ASP A 463 -0.27 -17.39 -5.37
N LYS A 464 -1.10 -16.42 -5.81
CA LYS A 464 -2.31 -16.68 -6.60
C LYS A 464 -2.05 -17.30 -7.97
N LEU A 465 -0.95 -16.92 -8.63
CA LEU A 465 -0.55 -17.55 -9.90
C LEU A 465 -0.08 -18.99 -9.69
N VAL A 466 0.63 -19.26 -8.58
CA VAL A 466 1.14 -20.61 -8.28
C VAL A 466 0.05 -21.54 -7.73
N THR A 467 -0.91 -21.05 -6.94
CA THR A 467 -2.08 -21.85 -6.51
C THR A 467 -3.07 -22.11 -7.63
N GLY A 468 -2.99 -21.36 -8.74
CA GLY A 468 -3.94 -21.44 -9.84
C GLY A 468 -5.27 -20.70 -9.58
N GLU A 469 -5.36 -19.90 -8.51
CA GLU A 469 -6.48 -18.95 -8.32
C GLU A 469 -6.53 -17.88 -9.42
N LEU A 470 -5.36 -17.54 -9.96
CA LEU A 470 -5.19 -16.71 -11.15
C LEU A 470 -4.36 -17.48 -12.18
N HIS A 471 -4.60 -17.21 -13.46
CA HIS A 471 -3.87 -17.83 -14.56
C HIS A 471 -3.07 -16.77 -15.33
N LEU A 472 -1.82 -17.08 -15.69
CA LEU A 472 -1.02 -16.30 -16.63
C LEU A 472 -1.63 -16.31 -18.04
#